data_AF-A0A452ZUE6-F1
#
_entry.id   AF-A0A452ZUE6-F1
#
_cell.length_a   1.000
_cell.length_b   1.000
_cell.length_c   1.000
_cell.angle_alpha   90.00
_cell.angle_beta   90.00
_cell.angle_gamma   90.00
#
_symmetry.space_group_name_H-M   'P 1'
#
loop_
_entity.id
_entity.type
_entity.pdbx_description
1 polymer ?
#
loop_
_entity_poly.entity_id
_entity_poly.type
_entity_poly.pdbx_seq_one_letter_code
_entity_poly.pdbx_strand_id
1 'polypeptide(L)'
;CSAASPDLSPGAPAPAPPKPQIELEFVGPKPGADGSYPVDRAAAVSGDKLLRDVMVENKIELYAAYVSHLNCGGGGSCGTCIVEIIDGKELLSPRTDAENRYLKKKPESWRLTCQTIVGNKENSGKVVVQRLPQWKK
;
A
#
# COMPACT_ATOMS: atom_id res chain seq x y z
N CYS A 1 49.26 -25.57 -40.61
CA CYS A 1 48.24 -24.50 -40.65
C CYS A 1 46.99 -25.02 -39.98
N SER A 2 46.79 -24.77 -38.69
CA SER A 2 45.57 -25.17 -37.99
C SER A 2 44.82 -23.89 -37.61
N ALA A 3 43.76 -23.61 -38.35
CA ALA A 3 42.87 -22.49 -38.10
C ALA A 3 42.02 -22.81 -36.88
N ALA A 4 42.15 -22.00 -35.82
CA ALA A 4 41.22 -22.00 -34.70
C ALA A 4 40.05 -21.07 -35.06
N SER A 5 38.85 -21.62 -35.18
CA SER A 5 37.61 -20.85 -35.25
C SER A 5 37.29 -20.30 -33.85
N PRO A 6 36.89 -19.03 -33.70
CA PRO A 6 36.42 -18.53 -32.41
C PRO A 6 34.99 -19.00 -32.16
N ASP A 7 34.81 -19.63 -31.00
CA ASP A 7 33.53 -20.03 -30.44
C ASP A 7 32.70 -18.78 -30.10
N LEU A 8 31.65 -18.53 -30.87
CA LEU A 8 30.68 -17.47 -30.62
C LEU A 8 29.71 -17.95 -29.53
N SER A 9 30.09 -17.73 -28.27
CA SER A 9 29.16 -17.85 -27.14
C SER A 9 28.02 -16.84 -27.28
N PRO A 10 26.74 -17.24 -27.18
CA PRO A 10 25.63 -16.29 -27.14
C PRO A 10 25.66 -15.54 -25.81
N GLY A 11 25.72 -14.20 -25.89
CA GLY A 11 25.66 -13.32 -24.72
C GLY A 11 24.42 -13.60 -23.87
N ALA A 12 24.61 -13.64 -22.55
CA ALA A 12 23.54 -13.83 -21.58
C ALA A 12 22.38 -12.83 -21.80
N PRO A 13 21.12 -13.25 -21.61
CA PRO A 13 19.99 -12.34 -21.74
C PRO A 13 20.12 -11.19 -20.73
N ALA A 14 19.84 -9.97 -21.19
CA ALA A 14 19.83 -8.78 -20.35
C ALA A 14 18.89 -8.97 -19.14
N PRO A 15 19.26 -8.48 -17.95
CA PRO A 15 18.40 -8.57 -16.77
C PRO A 15 17.05 -7.92 -17.06
N ALA A 16 15.96 -8.61 -16.67
CA ALA A 16 14.61 -8.09 -16.83
C ALA A 16 14.48 -6.70 -16.18
N PRO A 17 13.70 -5.78 -16.77
CA PRO A 17 13.48 -4.46 -16.18
C PRO A 17 12.94 -4.60 -14.75
N PRO A 18 13.35 -3.72 -13.82
CA PRO A 18 12.89 -3.78 -12.43
C PRO A 18 11.37 -3.66 -12.39
N LYS A 19 10.72 -4.51 -11.58
CA LYS A 19 9.27 -4.50 -11.43
C LYS A 19 8.82 -3.13 -10.87
N PRO A 20 7.72 -2.55 -11.37
CA PRO A 20 7.22 -1.28 -10.87
C PRO A 20 6.86 -1.40 -9.38
N GLN A 21 7.20 -0.36 -8.61
CA GLN A 21 7.16 -0.39 -7.16
C GLN A 21 6.46 0.85 -6.60
N ILE A 22 5.66 0.63 -5.56
CA ILE A 22 4.97 1.69 -4.81
C ILE A 22 5.61 1.82 -3.43
N GLU A 23 6.07 3.03 -3.12
CA GLU A 23 6.53 3.44 -1.81
C GLU A 23 5.35 3.92 -0.97
N LEU A 24 5.28 3.50 0.28
CA LEU A 24 4.18 3.80 1.19
C LEU A 24 4.73 4.47 2.45
N GLU A 25 4.18 5.65 2.77
CA GLU A 25 4.41 6.32 4.04
C GLU A 25 3.12 6.35 4.87
N PHE A 26 3.17 5.78 6.07
CA PHE A 26 2.05 5.71 6.97
C PHE A 26 2.21 6.70 8.13
N VAL A 27 1.46 7.78 8.07
CA VAL A 27 1.42 8.81 9.11
C VAL A 27 0.59 8.30 10.29
N GLY A 28 1.19 8.31 11.48
CA GLY A 28 0.54 7.89 12.71
C GLY A 28 -0.63 8.81 13.12
N PRO A 29 -1.46 8.36 14.06
CA PRO A 29 -2.72 9.03 14.38
C PRO A 29 -2.58 10.28 15.26
N LYS A 30 -1.48 10.40 16.02
CA LYS A 30 -1.22 11.49 16.97
C LYS A 30 0.22 11.98 16.80
N PRO A 31 0.47 13.29 17.02
CA PRO A 31 1.83 13.80 17.05
C PRO A 31 2.59 13.24 18.26
N GLY A 32 3.90 13.07 18.09
CA GLY A 32 4.86 12.78 19.14
C GLY A 32 5.12 14.00 20.03
N ALA A 33 6.03 13.82 21.00
CA ALA A 33 6.37 14.85 21.98
C ALA A 33 7.03 16.10 21.34
N ASP A 34 7.64 15.93 20.18
CA ASP A 34 8.28 16.97 19.35
C ASP A 34 7.29 17.67 18.40
N GLY A 35 6.01 17.28 18.42
CA GLY A 35 4.98 17.81 17.52
C GLY A 35 5.00 17.19 16.12
N SER A 36 5.95 16.31 15.81
CA SER A 36 5.99 15.61 14.52
C SER A 36 5.10 14.36 14.57
N TYR A 37 4.53 13.95 13.44
CA TYR A 37 3.79 12.69 13.37
C TYR A 37 4.75 11.54 13.09
N PRO A 38 4.65 10.40 13.80
CA PRO A 38 5.47 9.24 13.49
C PRO A 38 5.11 8.72 12.10
N VAL A 39 6.12 8.39 11.29
CA VAL A 39 5.96 7.89 9.93
C VAL A 39 6.60 6.52 9.82
N ASP A 40 5.78 5.51 9.52
CA ASP A 40 6.24 4.18 9.16
C ASP A 40 6.39 4.07 7.65
N ARG A 41 7.43 3.40 7.15
CA ARG A 41 7.68 3.23 5.72
C ARG A 41 7.59 1.78 5.31
N ALA A 42 6.97 1.54 4.16
CA ALA A 42 6.96 0.23 3.51
C ALA A 42 7.06 0.41 2.00
N ALA A 43 7.26 -0.69 1.29
CA ALA A 43 7.14 -0.72 -0.16
C ALA A 43 6.45 -2.01 -0.60
N ALA A 44 5.76 -1.94 -1.72
CA ALA A 44 5.12 -3.09 -2.34
C ALA A 44 5.34 -3.06 -3.85
N VAL A 45 5.46 -4.23 -4.45
CA VAL A 45 5.41 -4.36 -5.91
C VAL A 45 4.01 -3.96 -6.38
N SER A 46 3.97 -3.15 -7.44
CA SER A 46 2.73 -2.61 -7.98
C SER A 46 1.77 -3.73 -8.40
N GLY A 47 0.55 -3.69 -7.89
CA GLY A 47 -0.53 -4.64 -8.18
C GLY A 47 -0.46 -5.98 -7.43
N ASP A 48 0.53 -6.19 -6.56
CA ASP A 48 0.75 -7.51 -5.93
C ASP A 48 -0.01 -7.71 -4.61
N LYS A 49 -0.27 -6.65 -3.84
CA LYS A 49 -0.80 -6.75 -2.48
C LYS A 49 -1.92 -5.76 -2.17
N LEU A 50 -2.78 -6.13 -1.21
CA LEU A 50 -3.70 -5.20 -0.58
C LEU A 50 -2.94 -4.30 0.39
N LEU A 51 -3.41 -3.07 0.55
CA LEU A 51 -2.82 -2.10 1.46
C LEU A 51 -2.79 -2.61 2.91
N ARG A 52 -3.81 -3.38 3.30
CA ARG A 52 -3.85 -4.08 4.59
C ARG A 52 -2.66 -5.02 4.78
N ASP A 53 -2.35 -5.84 3.79
CA ASP A 53 -1.35 -6.89 3.91
C ASP A 53 0.03 -6.26 4.08
N VAL A 54 0.30 -5.19 3.31
CA VAL A 54 1.53 -4.40 3.47
C VAL A 54 1.65 -3.84 4.89
N MET A 55 0.58 -3.31 5.48
CA MET A 55 0.61 -2.81 6.86
C MET A 55 0.86 -3.93 7.87
N VAL A 56 0.17 -5.07 7.74
CA VAL A 56 0.30 -6.21 8.67
C VAL A 56 1.71 -6.81 8.61
N GLU A 57 2.26 -7.03 7.41
CA GLU A 57 3.60 -7.57 7.21
C GLU A 57 4.69 -6.67 7.80
N ASN A 58 4.52 -5.36 7.71
CA ASN A 58 5.45 -4.36 8.24
C ASN A 58 5.16 -3.98 9.69
N LYS A 59 4.24 -4.68 10.37
CA LYS A 59 3.83 -4.44 11.77
C LYS A 59 3.32 -3.01 12.01
N ILE A 60 2.73 -2.42 10.98
CA ILE A 60 2.14 -1.08 11.03
C ILE A 60 0.73 -1.18 11.58
N GLU A 61 0.50 -0.54 12.72
CA GLU A 61 -0.78 -0.61 13.43
C GLU A 61 -1.89 0.07 12.62
N LEU A 62 -2.82 -0.71 12.09
CA LEU A 62 -3.99 -0.23 11.34
C LEU A 62 -5.19 0.08 12.24
N TYR A 63 -5.34 -0.66 13.34
CA TYR A 63 -6.53 -0.62 14.17
C TYR A 63 -6.28 0.17 15.45
N ALA A 64 -7.30 0.90 15.90
CA ALA A 64 -7.35 1.32 17.29
C ALA A 64 -7.42 0.07 18.19
N ALA A 65 -6.69 0.05 19.31
CA ALA A 65 -6.57 -1.11 20.21
C ALA A 65 -7.91 -1.80 20.56
N TYR A 66 -9.01 -1.03 20.71
CA TYR A 66 -10.34 -1.57 21.00
C TYR A 66 -11.00 -2.31 19.83
N VAL A 67 -10.67 -1.94 18.59
CA VAL A 67 -11.31 -2.45 17.36
C VAL A 67 -10.54 -3.64 16.76
N SER A 68 -9.32 -3.90 17.23
CA SER A 68 -8.48 -4.99 16.73
C SER A 68 -9.18 -6.36 16.84
N HIS A 69 -9.93 -6.62 17.90
CA HIS A 69 -10.63 -7.90 18.10
C HIS A 69 -11.96 -8.03 17.34
N LEU A 70 -12.45 -6.94 16.71
CA LEU A 70 -13.74 -6.88 16.02
C LEU A 70 -13.60 -6.84 14.49
N ASN A 71 -12.39 -7.11 13.97
CA ASN A 71 -12.12 -7.00 12.55
C ASN A 71 -12.46 -8.30 11.78
N CYS A 72 -12.89 -8.16 10.52
CA CYS A 72 -13.29 -9.28 9.66
C CYS A 72 -12.12 -10.01 8.97
N GLY A 73 -10.87 -9.82 9.43
CA GLY A 73 -9.67 -10.39 8.82
C GLY A 73 -9.27 -9.79 7.46
N GLY A 74 -10.18 -9.12 6.77
CA GLY A 74 -9.96 -8.60 5.41
C GLY A 74 -11.16 -8.77 4.48
N GLY A 75 -12.21 -9.47 4.91
CA GLY A 75 -13.39 -9.80 4.08
C GLY A 75 -14.33 -8.64 3.73
N GLY A 76 -13.94 -7.37 3.92
CA GLY A 76 -14.73 -6.21 3.50
C GLY A 76 -16.07 -6.00 4.25
N SER A 77 -16.33 -6.72 5.34
CA SER A 77 -17.65 -6.74 5.99
C SER A 77 -17.77 -5.95 7.29
N CYS A 78 -16.66 -5.47 7.88
CA CYS A 78 -16.70 -4.76 9.18
C CYS A 78 -16.53 -3.23 9.07
N GLY A 79 -15.99 -2.72 7.96
CA GLY A 79 -15.73 -1.29 7.79
C GLY A 79 -14.69 -0.68 8.75
N THR A 80 -13.87 -1.49 9.44
CA THR A 80 -12.93 -1.00 10.47
C THR A 80 -11.54 -0.66 9.95
N CYS A 81 -11.21 -1.06 8.72
CA CYS A 81 -9.87 -0.91 8.12
C CYS A 81 -9.66 0.49 7.51
N ILE A 82 -10.13 1.55 8.18
CA ILE A 82 -10.24 2.88 7.60
C ILE A 82 -8.90 3.61 7.67
N VAL A 83 -8.49 4.14 6.52
CA VAL A 83 -7.39 5.10 6.38
C VAL A 83 -7.83 6.26 5.50
N GLU A 84 -7.05 7.33 5.49
CA GLU A 84 -7.17 8.41 4.53
C GLU A 84 -5.92 8.43 3.65
N ILE A 85 -6.10 8.51 2.35
CA ILE A 85 -5.01 8.72 1.40
C ILE A 85 -4.78 10.22 1.28
N ILE A 86 -3.63 10.67 1.77
CA ILE A 86 -3.21 12.07 1.70
C ILE A 86 -2.69 12.38 0.30
N ASP A 87 -1.93 11.45 -0.29
CA ASP A 87 -1.29 11.61 -1.60
C ASP A 87 -1.16 10.25 -2.31
N GLY A 88 -1.09 10.26 -3.65
CA GLY A 88 -0.93 9.05 -4.47
C GLY A 88 -2.18 8.20 -4.63
N LYS A 89 -3.39 8.78 -4.54
CA LYS A 89 -4.66 8.03 -4.64
C LYS A 89 -4.84 7.36 -6.00
N GLU A 90 -4.38 7.99 -7.06
CA GLU A 90 -4.38 7.51 -8.44
C GLU A 90 -3.50 6.28 -8.66
N LEU A 91 -2.57 6.01 -7.73
CA LEU A 91 -1.74 4.81 -7.76
C LEU A 91 -2.45 3.57 -7.20
N LEU A 92 -3.64 3.74 -6.63
CA LEU A 92 -4.40 2.66 -5.98
C LEU A 92 -5.58 2.22 -6.84
N SER A 93 -6.10 1.02 -6.57
CA SER A 93 -7.33 0.57 -7.22
C SER A 93 -8.51 1.52 -6.96
N PRO A 94 -9.51 1.57 -7.86
CA PRO A 94 -10.76 2.27 -7.58
C PRO A 94 -11.46 1.69 -6.34
N ARG A 95 -12.40 2.44 -5.79
CA ARG A 95 -13.20 1.98 -4.65
C ARG A 95 -14.07 0.78 -5.04
N THR A 96 -14.09 -0.23 -4.18
CA THR A 96 -15.02 -1.36 -4.32
C THR A 96 -16.42 -1.02 -3.79
N ASP A 97 -17.41 -1.86 -4.07
CA ASP A 97 -18.78 -1.70 -3.54
C ASP A 97 -18.82 -1.71 -2.02
N ALA A 98 -17.97 -2.52 -1.38
CA ALA A 98 -17.83 -2.53 0.08
C ALA A 98 -17.33 -1.17 0.60
N GLU A 99 -16.33 -0.59 -0.07
CA GLU A 99 -15.85 0.77 0.26
C GLU A 99 -16.95 1.80 0.07
N ASN A 100 -17.66 1.76 -1.05
CA ASN A 100 -18.76 2.69 -1.35
C ASN A 100 -19.90 2.59 -0.31
N ARG A 101 -20.19 1.38 0.18
CA ARG A 101 -21.18 1.15 1.23
C ARG A 101 -20.76 1.77 2.57
N TYR A 102 -19.55 1.49 3.04
CA TYR A 102 -19.07 1.93 4.36
C TYR A 102 -18.63 3.39 4.40
N LEU A 103 -18.19 3.94 3.28
CA LEU A 103 -17.61 5.28 3.18
C LEU A 103 -18.53 6.29 2.48
N LYS A 104 -19.83 5.96 2.32
CA LYS A 104 -20.84 6.77 1.60
C LYS A 104 -20.90 8.25 2.02
N LYS A 105 -20.66 8.53 3.31
CA LYS A 105 -20.71 9.90 3.88
C LYS A 105 -19.32 10.41 4.30
N LYS A 106 -18.26 9.80 3.78
CA LYS A 106 -16.87 10.12 4.11
C LYS A 106 -16.18 10.74 2.89
N PRO A 107 -15.09 11.51 3.10
CA PRO A 107 -14.31 12.04 1.99
C PRO A 107 -13.89 10.96 1.01
N GLU A 108 -13.70 11.35 -0.25
CA GLU A 108 -13.28 10.44 -1.31
C GLU A 108 -11.84 9.94 -1.13
N SER A 109 -11.05 10.62 -0.29
CA SER A 109 -9.70 10.21 0.13
C SER A 109 -9.72 9.02 1.09
N TRP A 110 -10.85 8.74 1.76
CA TRP A 110 -10.92 7.65 2.72
C TRP A 110 -10.96 6.31 2.00
N ARG A 111 -10.28 5.30 2.54
CA ARG A 111 -10.23 3.95 1.94
C ARG A 111 -10.35 2.88 3.01
N LEU A 112 -10.84 1.71 2.61
CA LEU A 112 -10.69 0.49 3.40
C LEU A 112 -9.43 -0.24 2.91
N THR A 113 -8.39 -0.31 3.74
CA THR A 113 -7.10 -0.91 3.35
C THR A 113 -7.24 -2.37 2.94
N CYS A 114 -8.23 -3.09 3.48
CA CYS A 114 -8.53 -4.47 3.13
C CYS A 114 -9.17 -4.66 1.75
N GLN A 115 -9.60 -3.58 1.09
CA GLN A 115 -10.24 -3.62 -0.23
C GLN A 115 -9.46 -2.82 -1.27
N THR A 116 -8.35 -2.21 -0.86
CA THR A 116 -7.52 -1.34 -1.69
C THR A 116 -6.29 -2.10 -2.16
N ILE A 117 -6.14 -2.28 -3.47
CA ILE A 117 -4.92 -2.85 -4.07
C ILE A 117 -3.91 -1.71 -4.24
N VAL A 118 -2.66 -1.99 -3.88
CA VAL A 118 -1.53 -1.06 -4.05
C VAL A 118 -0.97 -1.22 -5.45
N GLY A 119 -1.10 -0.21 -6.31
CA GLY A 119 -0.60 -0.26 -7.68
C GLY A 119 -1.52 -0.97 -8.67
N ASN A 120 -1.10 -0.98 -9.94
CA ASN A 120 -1.80 -1.63 -11.05
C ASN A 120 -0.89 -2.49 -11.95
N LYS A 121 0.30 -2.87 -11.47
CA LYS A 121 1.37 -3.62 -12.18
C LYS A 121 2.16 -2.83 -13.21
N GLU A 122 1.77 -1.60 -13.49
CA GLU A 122 2.43 -0.74 -14.48
C GLU A 122 2.95 0.57 -13.84
N ASN A 123 2.26 1.05 -12.82
CA ASN A 123 2.59 2.30 -12.14
C ASN A 123 3.63 2.13 -11.02
N SER A 124 4.47 3.15 -10.86
CA SER A 124 5.38 3.32 -9.73
C SER A 124 5.15 4.69 -9.12
N GLY A 125 5.47 4.86 -7.84
CA GLY A 125 5.35 6.15 -7.18
C GLY A 125 5.21 6.04 -5.68
N LYS A 126 4.77 7.13 -5.07
CA LYS A 126 4.65 7.27 -3.61
C LYS A 126 3.20 7.47 -3.22
N VAL A 127 2.78 6.78 -2.18
CA VAL A 127 1.45 6.93 -1.56
C VAL A 127 1.63 7.30 -0.10
N VAL A 128 0.96 8.36 0.33
CA VAL A 128 0.97 8.82 1.73
C VAL A 128 -0.38 8.51 2.35
N VAL A 129 -0.34 7.76 3.45
CA VAL A 129 -1.52 7.20 4.12
C VAL A 129 -1.59 7.71 5.54
N GLN A 130 -2.67 8.40 5.89
CA GLN A 130 -3.01 8.69 7.27
C GLN A 130 -3.69 7.50 7.94
N ARG A 131 -3.12 7.05 9.06
CA ARG A 131 -3.73 6.05 9.94
C ARG A 131 -4.76 6.68 10.87
N LEU A 132 -5.87 5.97 11.09
CA LEU A 132 -6.99 6.36 11.96
C LEU A 132 -7.43 7.83 11.73
N PRO A 133 -7.85 8.21 10.52
CA PRO A 133 -8.21 9.59 10.19
C PRO A 133 -9.38 10.13 11.01
N GLN A 134 -10.16 9.25 11.66
CA GLN A 134 -11.21 9.61 12.59
C GLN A 134 -10.71 10.31 13.85
N TRP A 135 -9.41 10.23 14.16
CA TRP A 135 -8.78 10.84 15.33
C TRP A 135 -8.05 12.14 15.01
N LYS A 136 -8.00 12.53 13.73
CA LYS A 136 -7.61 13.89 13.35
C LYS A 136 -8.63 14.86 13.95
N LYS A 137 -8.13 15.81 14.74
CA LYS A 137 -8.91 16.95 15.23
C LYS A 137 -9.01 18.01 14.14
#